data_AF-A0A835KEN1-F1
#
_entry.id   AF-A0A835KEN1-F1
#
_cell.length_a   1.000
_cell.length_b   1.000
_cell.length_c   1.000
_cell.angle_alpha   90.00
_cell.angle_beta   90.00
_cell.angle_gamma   90.00
#
_symmetry.space_group_name_H-M   'P 1'
#
loop_
_entity.id
_entity.type
_entity.pdbx_description
1 polymer ?
#
loop_
_entity_poly.entity_id
_entity_poly.type
_entity_poly.pdbx_seq_one_letter_code
_entity_poly.pdbx_strand_id
1 'polypeptide(L)'
;MYSRFTFYRAFMRKSMNHVFLYYVFESEKNPGIGELLEIWGSNHQWFYCPTKRGNKLFLLRVLIPLHKGKVMQVYHRQLACCIDQFVQKVPMHGGVAVRGILKYWPTTNCQKEELEELVENIDPGHYRMSALPICAQISRCINSLNSQVAKRALYVWNNEQFVKTASSMMEEVFLVVVESVEKNLKWHWSDSVKQLTENVKTMIEETDPDLYDSCLEEIAHGVVS
;
A
#
# COMPACT_ATOMS: atom_id res chain seq x y z
N MET A 1 12.76 -17.15 24.72
CA MET A 1 11.80 -17.11 25.86
C MET A 1 10.37 -17.42 25.44
N TYR A 2 9.79 -16.69 24.48
CA TYR A 2 8.39 -16.84 24.06
C TYR A 2 7.99 -18.27 23.59
N SER A 3 8.89 -18.93 22.84
CA SER A 3 8.69 -20.30 22.38
C SER A 3 8.62 -21.33 23.52
N ARG A 4 9.44 -21.14 24.57
CA ARG A 4 9.59 -22.06 25.71
C ARG A 4 8.56 -21.84 26.83
N PHE A 5 8.04 -20.62 26.98
CA PHE A 5 7.14 -20.27 28.10
C PHE A 5 5.71 -20.03 27.63
N THR A 6 5.00 -21.14 27.37
CA THR A 6 3.62 -21.16 26.85
C THR A 6 2.60 -20.46 27.76
N PHE A 7 2.78 -20.56 29.08
CA PHE A 7 1.88 -19.97 30.08
C PHE A 7 1.85 -18.43 30.05
N TYR A 8 2.98 -17.78 29.78
CA TYR A 8 3.09 -16.30 29.81
C TYR A 8 2.70 -15.63 28.49
N ARG A 9 2.31 -16.40 27.46
CA ARG A 9 2.05 -15.87 26.12
C ARG A 9 0.95 -14.83 26.06
N ALA A 10 -0.12 -15.03 26.83
CA ALA A 10 -1.22 -14.06 26.91
C ALA A 10 -0.78 -12.75 27.56
N PHE A 11 0.02 -12.83 28.63
CA PHE A 11 0.59 -11.67 29.30
C PHE A 11 1.53 -10.90 28.38
N MET A 12 2.49 -11.59 27.73
CA MET A 12 3.42 -10.96 26.79
C MET A 12 2.69 -10.24 25.65
N ARG A 13 1.67 -10.86 25.04
CA ARG A 13 0.83 -10.20 24.01
C ARG A 13 0.16 -8.94 24.53
N LYS A 14 -0.45 -9.01 25.73
CA LYS A 14 -1.15 -7.86 26.32
C LYS A 14 -0.18 -6.71 26.59
N SER A 15 1.00 -7.01 27.12
CA SER A 15 2.04 -6.02 27.39
C SER A 15 2.58 -5.39 26.10
N MET A 16 2.86 -6.19 25.06
CA MET A 16 3.28 -5.66 23.75
C MET A 16 2.20 -4.77 23.13
N ASN A 17 0.93 -5.20 23.16
CA ASN A 17 -0.20 -4.38 22.68
C ASN A 17 -0.32 -3.06 23.43
N HIS A 18 -0.09 -3.06 24.74
CA HIS A 18 -0.10 -1.83 25.54
C HIS A 18 1.02 -0.88 25.12
N VAL A 19 2.23 -1.39 24.86
CA VAL A 19 3.35 -0.60 24.35
C VAL A 19 3.03 -0.01 22.97
N PHE A 20 2.46 -0.80 22.06
CA PHE A 20 2.05 -0.32 20.74
C PHE A 20 0.99 0.77 20.82
N LEU A 21 -0.05 0.58 21.63
CA LEU A 21 -1.11 1.57 21.81
C LEU A 21 -0.57 2.85 22.44
N TYR A 22 0.28 2.74 23.46
CA TYR A 22 0.93 3.90 24.06
C TYR A 22 1.81 4.65 23.04
N TYR A 23 2.54 3.92 22.20
CA TYR A 23 3.35 4.51 21.14
C TYR A 23 2.50 5.29 20.12
N VAL A 24 1.39 4.69 19.68
CA VAL A 24 0.50 5.26 18.66
C VAL A 24 -0.26 6.49 19.18
N PHE A 25 -0.76 6.45 20.42
CA PHE A 25 -1.71 7.45 20.93
C PHE A 25 -1.08 8.49 21.87
N GLU A 26 -0.03 8.14 22.60
CA GLU A 26 0.52 8.98 23.67
C GLU A 26 1.92 9.52 23.34
N SER A 27 2.84 8.64 22.90
CA SER A 27 4.25 9.00 22.76
C SER A 27 4.94 8.25 21.62
N GLU A 28 5.27 8.95 20.53
CA GLU A 28 6.10 8.44 19.42
C GLU A 28 7.57 8.20 19.81
N LYS A 29 7.90 8.21 21.12
CA LYS A 29 9.25 7.94 21.64
C LYS A 29 9.34 6.50 22.13
N ASN A 30 9.70 5.61 21.22
CA ASN A 30 10.20 4.27 21.56
C ASN A 30 11.12 3.77 20.44
N PRO A 31 12.45 3.72 20.65
CA PRO A 31 13.36 3.22 19.63
C PRO A 31 13.17 1.71 19.36
N GLY A 32 12.60 0.96 20.31
CA GLY A 32 12.43 -0.50 20.22
C GLY A 32 11.19 -0.98 19.45
N ILE A 33 10.48 -0.09 18.75
CA ILE A 33 9.20 -0.41 18.12
C ILE A 33 9.37 -1.37 16.93
N GLY A 34 10.49 -1.28 16.21
CA GLY A 34 10.80 -2.14 15.07
C GLY A 34 11.08 -3.57 15.50
N GLU A 35 11.89 -3.78 16.52
CA GLU A 35 12.19 -5.11 17.08
C GLU A 35 10.94 -5.74 17.68
N LEU A 36 10.07 -4.94 18.32
CA LEU A 36 8.78 -5.43 18.81
C LEU A 36 7.88 -5.88 17.67
N LEU A 37 7.87 -5.18 16.53
CA LEU A 37 7.15 -5.59 15.32
C LEU A 37 7.74 -6.86 14.73
N GLU A 38 9.06 -6.98 14.62
CA GLU A 38 9.69 -8.20 14.09
C GLU A 38 9.39 -9.43 14.97
N ILE A 39 9.50 -9.24 16.29
CA ILE A 39 9.03 -10.22 17.26
C ILE A 39 7.56 -10.49 16.96
N TRP A 40 6.71 -9.46 16.77
CA TRP A 40 5.28 -9.55 16.46
C TRP A 40 4.93 -10.36 15.18
N GLY A 41 5.63 -10.12 14.08
CA GLY A 41 5.40 -10.81 12.81
C GLY A 41 5.81 -12.28 12.89
N SER A 42 7.02 -12.56 13.39
CA SER A 42 7.63 -13.89 13.35
C SER A 42 6.88 -14.98 14.14
N ASN A 43 6.12 -14.62 15.19
CA ASN A 43 5.42 -15.63 15.99
C ASN A 43 4.04 -15.96 15.41
N HIS A 44 4.04 -16.95 14.52
CA HIS A 44 2.86 -17.60 13.94
C HIS A 44 1.73 -17.91 14.95
N GLN A 45 2.07 -18.18 16.22
CA GLN A 45 1.10 -18.61 17.23
C GLN A 45 0.18 -17.49 17.78
N TRP A 46 0.45 -16.22 17.50
CA TRP A 46 -0.43 -15.13 17.95
C TRP A 46 -1.73 -15.01 17.18
N PHE A 47 -1.74 -15.42 15.92
CA PHE A 47 -2.91 -15.32 15.06
C PHE A 47 -3.99 -16.36 15.36
N TYR A 48 -3.62 -17.49 15.99
CA TYR A 48 -4.54 -18.55 16.40
C TYR A 48 -5.38 -18.19 17.64
N CYS A 49 -5.03 -17.15 18.39
CA CYS A 49 -5.80 -16.68 19.54
C CYS A 49 -5.51 -15.21 19.84
N PRO A 50 -6.28 -14.33 19.19
CA PRO A 50 -7.51 -13.84 19.82
C PRO A 50 -8.73 -14.02 18.91
N THR A 51 -9.93 -13.98 19.49
CA THR A 51 -11.23 -14.02 18.80
C THR A 51 -11.24 -13.16 17.51
N LYS A 52 -12.07 -13.49 16.51
CA LYS A 52 -12.20 -12.72 15.24
C LYS A 52 -12.22 -11.20 15.45
N ARG A 53 -12.78 -10.73 16.58
CA ARG A 53 -12.83 -9.32 17.00
C ARG A 53 -11.48 -8.73 17.44
N GLY A 54 -10.63 -9.51 18.10
CA GLY A 54 -9.30 -9.09 18.56
C GLY A 54 -8.32 -8.81 17.42
N ASN A 55 -8.27 -9.68 16.41
CA ASN A 55 -7.42 -9.49 15.22
C ASN A 55 -7.78 -8.20 14.48
N LYS A 56 -9.09 -7.98 14.26
CA LYS A 56 -9.59 -6.76 13.64
C LYS A 56 -9.22 -5.51 14.44
N LEU A 57 -9.35 -5.54 15.77
CA LEU A 57 -8.97 -4.42 16.62
C LEU A 57 -7.47 -4.13 16.60
N PHE A 58 -6.63 -5.17 16.57
CA PHE A 58 -5.19 -4.99 16.47
C PHE A 58 -4.79 -4.32 15.14
N LEU A 59 -5.35 -4.80 14.02
CA LEU A 59 -5.14 -4.16 12.71
C LEU A 59 -5.55 -2.67 12.74
N LEU A 60 -6.77 -2.38 13.22
CA LEU A 60 -7.34 -1.03 13.17
C LEU A 60 -6.75 -0.05 14.18
N ARG A 61 -6.33 -0.52 15.36
CA ARG A 61 -5.85 0.36 16.46
C ARG A 61 -4.33 0.39 16.61
N VAL A 62 -3.63 -0.57 16.02
CA VAL A 62 -2.16 -0.65 16.11
C VAL A 62 -1.53 -0.57 14.73
N LEU A 63 -1.69 -1.61 13.90
CA LEU A 63 -0.90 -1.72 12.65
C LEU A 63 -1.20 -0.58 11.67
N ILE A 64 -2.48 -0.26 11.42
CA ILE A 64 -2.84 0.84 10.53
C ILE A 64 -2.35 2.20 11.10
N PRO A 65 -2.65 2.58 12.36
CA PRO A 65 -2.15 3.84 12.92
C PRO A 65 -0.63 3.99 12.98
N LEU A 66 0.14 2.90 13.05
CA LEU A 66 1.61 2.98 13.03
C LEU A 66 2.18 3.61 11.74
N HIS A 67 1.41 3.61 10.64
CA HIS A 67 1.77 4.29 9.40
C HIS A 67 1.73 5.82 9.52
N LYS A 68 1.00 6.35 10.51
CA LYS A 68 0.90 7.80 10.77
C LYS A 68 2.19 8.37 11.36
N GLY A 69 2.94 7.58 12.13
CA GLY A 69 4.07 8.05 12.96
C GLY A 69 5.14 8.80 12.17
N LYS A 70 5.72 9.86 12.73
CA LYS A 70 6.69 10.70 12.00
C LYS A 70 7.99 9.96 11.67
N VAL A 71 8.41 9.06 12.55
CA VAL A 71 9.63 8.25 12.44
C VAL A 71 9.39 6.84 11.86
N MET A 72 8.29 6.65 11.12
CA MET A 72 7.91 5.36 10.53
C MET A 72 9.03 4.69 9.71
N GLN A 73 9.89 5.50 9.09
CA GLN A 73 11.09 5.06 8.37
C GLN A 73 11.97 4.07 9.14
N VAL A 74 12.03 4.17 10.47
CA VAL A 74 12.89 3.30 11.28
C VAL A 74 12.36 1.87 11.34
N TYR A 75 11.05 1.67 11.17
CA TYR A 75 10.38 0.38 11.37
C TYR A 75 9.49 -0.05 10.18
N HIS A 76 9.60 0.61 9.04
CA HIS A 76 8.71 0.41 7.88
C HIS A 76 8.73 -1.03 7.39
N ARG A 77 9.92 -1.63 7.19
CA ARG A 77 10.07 -3.03 6.73
C ARG A 77 9.41 -4.01 7.68
N GLN A 78 9.64 -3.83 8.98
CA GLN A 78 9.05 -4.70 10.01
C GLN A 78 7.53 -4.54 10.03
N LEU A 79 7.01 -3.33 9.84
CA LEU A 79 5.57 -3.08 9.77
C LEU A 79 4.94 -3.68 8.50
N ALA A 80 5.56 -3.51 7.34
CA ALA A 80 5.12 -4.10 6.08
C ALA A 80 5.07 -5.64 6.18
N CYS A 81 6.15 -6.24 6.66
CA CYS A 81 6.22 -7.68 6.90
C CYS A 81 5.16 -8.16 7.91
N CYS A 82 4.86 -7.37 8.96
CA CYS A 82 3.77 -7.69 9.89
C CYS A 82 2.39 -7.63 9.25
N ILE A 83 2.13 -6.64 8.39
CA ILE A 83 0.88 -6.51 7.65
C ILE A 83 0.70 -7.69 6.70
N ASP A 84 1.73 -8.02 5.91
CA ASP A 84 1.69 -9.14 4.98
C ASP A 84 1.39 -10.46 5.71
N GLN A 85 2.15 -10.77 6.76
CA GLN A 85 1.90 -11.96 7.58
C GLN A 85 0.50 -11.95 8.21
N PHE A 86 0.00 -10.79 8.67
CA PHE A 86 -1.35 -10.66 9.20
C PHE A 86 -2.40 -11.00 8.13
N VAL A 87 -2.25 -10.46 6.93
CA VAL A 87 -3.19 -10.63 5.81
C VAL A 87 -3.17 -12.06 5.30
N GLN A 88 -2.00 -12.69 5.19
CA GLN A 88 -1.88 -14.12 4.84
C GLN A 88 -2.61 -15.03 5.85
N LYS A 89 -2.54 -14.71 7.15
CA LYS A 89 -3.24 -15.50 8.19
C LYS A 89 -4.73 -15.17 8.30
N VAL A 90 -5.12 -13.94 7.97
CA VAL A 90 -6.53 -13.50 8.06
C VAL A 90 -6.99 -12.77 6.79
N PRO A 91 -7.12 -13.48 5.65
CA PRO A 91 -7.37 -12.90 4.31
C PRO A 91 -8.57 -11.95 4.24
N MET A 92 -9.64 -12.25 4.98
CA MET A 92 -10.86 -11.44 5.02
C MET A 92 -10.64 -9.97 5.47
N HIS A 93 -9.48 -9.64 6.05
CA HIS A 93 -9.12 -8.29 6.47
C HIS A 93 -8.16 -7.57 5.51
N GLY A 94 -7.72 -8.21 4.43
CA GLY A 94 -6.78 -7.62 3.46
C GLY A 94 -7.26 -6.26 2.91
N GLY A 95 -8.51 -6.20 2.42
CA GLY A 95 -9.07 -4.93 1.93
C GLY A 95 -9.18 -3.83 3.00
N VAL A 96 -9.35 -4.20 4.28
CA VAL A 96 -9.34 -3.22 5.40
C VAL A 96 -7.93 -2.71 5.66
N ALA A 97 -6.93 -3.59 5.60
CA ALA A 97 -5.53 -3.22 5.74
C ALA A 97 -5.11 -2.24 4.62
N VAL A 98 -5.37 -2.59 3.36
CA VAL A 98 -5.03 -1.74 2.21
C VAL A 98 -5.70 -0.37 2.31
N ARG A 99 -7.01 -0.30 2.54
CA ARG A 99 -7.71 0.98 2.72
C ARG A 99 -7.17 1.79 3.90
N GLY A 100 -6.79 1.12 4.99
CA GLY A 100 -6.18 1.75 6.15
C GLY A 100 -4.82 2.36 5.86
N ILE A 101 -3.98 1.67 5.08
CA ILE A 101 -2.66 2.15 4.66
C ILE A 101 -2.82 3.32 3.68
N LEU A 102 -3.69 3.17 2.67
CA LEU A 102 -4.02 4.24 1.72
C LEU A 102 -4.58 5.50 2.42
N LYS A 103 -5.26 5.36 3.57
CA LYS A 103 -5.73 6.51 4.35
C LYS A 103 -4.58 7.33 4.95
N TYR A 104 -3.52 6.68 5.41
CA TYR A 104 -2.33 7.33 5.96
C TYR A 104 -1.23 7.49 4.93
N TRP A 105 -1.60 7.40 3.64
CA TRP A 105 -0.69 7.58 2.54
C TRP A 105 0.02 8.93 2.69
N PRO A 106 1.35 8.94 2.80
CA PRO A 106 2.08 10.18 2.93
C PRO A 106 2.01 10.90 1.60
N THR A 107 1.53 12.14 1.59
CA THR A 107 1.45 12.99 0.40
C THR A 107 2.57 14.03 0.33
N THR A 108 3.38 14.15 1.38
CA THR A 108 4.37 15.23 1.54
C THR A 108 5.74 14.75 2.01
N ASN A 109 5.92 13.45 2.25
CA ASN A 109 7.19 12.91 2.73
C ASN A 109 7.65 11.82 1.76
N CYS A 110 8.50 12.21 0.82
CA CYS A 110 9.05 11.35 -0.23
C CYS A 110 9.74 10.09 0.31
N GLN A 111 10.21 10.10 1.56
CA GLN A 111 10.81 8.93 2.19
C GLN A 111 9.77 7.89 2.60
N LYS A 112 8.53 8.31 2.91
CA LYS A 112 7.44 7.40 3.33
C LYS A 112 6.64 6.80 2.19
N GLU A 113 6.89 7.19 0.94
CA GLU A 113 6.14 6.73 -0.23
C GLU A 113 6.78 5.50 -0.88
N GLU A 114 6.86 4.39 -0.14
CA GLU A 114 7.38 3.12 -0.65
C GLU A 114 6.25 2.28 -1.26
N LEU A 115 5.82 2.69 -2.46
CA LEU A 115 4.81 2.00 -3.28
C LEU A 115 5.24 0.60 -3.72
N GLU A 116 6.51 0.48 -4.11
CA GLU A 116 7.08 -0.74 -4.70
C GLU A 116 6.96 -1.92 -3.71
N GLU A 117 7.38 -1.74 -2.45
CA GLU A 117 7.35 -2.83 -1.45
C GLU A 117 5.91 -3.24 -1.06
N LEU A 118 4.97 -2.29 -1.00
CA LEU A 118 3.57 -2.63 -0.70
C LEU A 118 2.93 -3.38 -1.86
N VAL A 119 3.20 -2.98 -3.10
CA VAL A 119 2.68 -3.65 -4.30
C VAL A 119 3.30 -5.04 -4.48
N GLU A 120 4.61 -5.19 -4.23
CA GLU A 120 5.34 -6.46 -4.34
C GLU A 120 4.82 -7.53 -3.37
N ASN A 121 4.39 -7.12 -2.17
CA ASN A 121 3.97 -8.05 -1.13
C ASN A 121 2.46 -8.29 -1.07
N ILE A 122 1.65 -7.66 -1.94
CA ILE A 122 0.21 -7.93 -1.97
C ILE A 122 -0.05 -9.25 -2.68
N ASP A 123 -0.64 -10.19 -1.94
CA ASP A 123 -1.17 -11.43 -2.52
C ASP A 123 -2.17 -11.13 -3.66
N PRO A 124 -2.04 -11.80 -4.82
CA PRO A 124 -2.90 -11.55 -6.00
C PRO A 124 -4.40 -11.67 -5.72
N GLY A 125 -4.82 -12.52 -4.76
CA GLY A 125 -6.21 -12.66 -4.36
C GLY A 125 -6.77 -11.44 -3.64
N HIS A 126 -5.93 -10.72 -2.88
CA HIS A 126 -6.30 -9.46 -2.21
C HIS A 126 -6.23 -8.25 -3.11
N TYR A 127 -5.42 -8.32 -4.17
CA TYR A 127 -5.30 -7.27 -5.15
C TYR A 127 -6.66 -7.00 -5.81
N ARG A 128 -7.45 -8.04 -6.13
CA ARG A 128 -8.74 -7.87 -6.80
C ARG A 128 -9.71 -6.95 -6.07
N MET A 129 -9.77 -7.04 -4.75
CA MET A 129 -10.66 -6.20 -3.92
C MET A 129 -10.13 -4.79 -3.66
N SER A 130 -8.86 -4.53 -4.00
CA SER A 130 -8.16 -3.30 -3.64
C SER A 130 -7.47 -2.61 -4.83
N ALA A 131 -7.59 -3.17 -6.04
CA ALA A 131 -6.92 -2.73 -7.25
C ALA A 131 -7.28 -1.28 -7.57
N LEU A 132 -8.58 -0.95 -7.63
CA LEU A 132 -9.04 0.40 -7.91
C LEU A 132 -8.49 1.43 -6.89
N PRO A 133 -8.62 1.24 -5.56
CA PRO A 133 -7.99 2.12 -4.58
C PRO A 133 -6.47 2.30 -4.74
N ILE A 134 -5.74 1.21 -5.04
CA ILE A 134 -4.29 1.24 -5.23
C ILE A 134 -3.94 2.04 -6.48
N CYS A 135 -4.55 1.71 -7.61
CA CYS A 135 -4.28 2.35 -8.88
C CYS A 135 -4.75 3.81 -8.90
N ALA A 136 -5.85 4.16 -8.22
CA ALA A 136 -6.24 5.55 -8.02
C ALA A 136 -5.19 6.32 -7.21
N GLN A 137 -4.56 5.69 -6.22
CA GLN A 137 -3.49 6.31 -5.45
C GLN A 137 -2.21 6.45 -6.28
N ILE A 138 -1.82 5.42 -7.05
CA ILE A 138 -0.69 5.48 -7.99
C ILE A 138 -0.90 6.61 -9.01
N SER A 139 -2.10 6.70 -9.59
CA SER A 139 -2.49 7.74 -10.55
C SER A 139 -2.36 9.17 -10.00
N ARG A 140 -2.68 9.36 -8.71
CA ARG A 140 -2.41 10.63 -8.01
C ARG A 140 -0.93 10.91 -7.83
N CYS A 141 -0.14 9.87 -7.51
CA CYS A 141 1.31 10.01 -7.33
C CYS A 141 2.02 10.29 -8.66
N ILE A 142 1.58 9.68 -9.77
CA ILE A 142 2.04 9.99 -11.13
C ILE A 142 1.87 11.48 -11.40
N ASN A 143 0.73 12.07 -11.04
CA ASN A 143 0.46 13.50 -11.25
C ASN A 143 1.02 14.44 -10.16
N SER A 144 1.88 13.94 -9.26
CA SER A 144 2.51 14.76 -8.23
C SER A 144 3.46 15.78 -8.87
N LEU A 145 3.50 17.01 -8.32
CA LEU A 145 4.49 18.01 -8.71
C LEU A 145 5.92 17.65 -8.27
N ASN A 146 6.05 16.72 -7.32
CA ASN A 146 7.34 16.20 -6.90
C ASN A 146 7.81 15.11 -7.86
N SER A 147 8.89 15.40 -8.60
CA SER A 147 9.41 14.49 -9.61
C SER A 147 9.86 13.13 -9.04
N GLN A 148 10.35 13.06 -7.80
CA GLN A 148 10.73 11.77 -7.20
C GLN A 148 9.51 10.89 -6.93
N VAL A 149 8.41 11.49 -6.49
CA VAL A 149 7.14 10.80 -6.26
C VAL A 149 6.57 10.27 -7.57
N ALA A 150 6.50 11.13 -8.60
CA ALA A 150 6.00 10.73 -9.91
C ALA A 150 6.84 9.60 -10.51
N LYS A 151 8.18 9.68 -10.45
CA LYS A 151 9.08 8.63 -10.92
C LYS A 151 8.83 7.30 -10.24
N ARG A 152 8.76 7.28 -8.91
CA ARG A 152 8.52 6.06 -8.13
C ARG A 152 7.17 5.44 -8.44
N ALA A 153 6.12 6.25 -8.59
CA ALA A 153 4.81 5.76 -9.00
C ALA A 153 4.83 5.14 -10.41
N LEU A 154 5.60 5.73 -11.33
CA LEU A 154 5.80 5.18 -12.68
C LEU A 154 6.62 3.88 -12.65
N TYR A 155 7.63 3.74 -11.77
CA TYR A 155 8.43 2.52 -11.66
C TYR A 155 7.64 1.30 -11.18
N VAL A 156 6.50 1.47 -10.51
CA VAL A 156 5.59 0.36 -10.16
C VAL A 156 5.16 -0.43 -11.40
N TRP A 157 5.04 0.24 -12.55
CA TRP A 157 4.67 -0.38 -13.83
C TRP A 157 5.78 -1.26 -14.43
N ASN A 158 6.99 -1.26 -13.87
CA ASN A 158 8.02 -2.24 -14.24
C ASN A 158 7.85 -3.58 -13.52
N ASN A 159 6.97 -3.66 -12.52
CA ASN A 159 6.72 -4.89 -11.80
C ASN A 159 5.77 -5.78 -12.62
N GLU A 160 6.29 -6.87 -13.19
CA GLU A 160 5.53 -7.80 -14.05
C GLU A 160 4.29 -8.37 -13.34
N GLN A 161 4.38 -8.64 -12.03
CA GLN A 161 3.26 -9.18 -11.27
C GLN A 161 2.16 -8.14 -11.09
N PHE A 162 2.53 -6.88 -10.81
CA PHE A 162 1.59 -5.76 -10.78
C PHE A 162 0.91 -5.58 -12.12
N VAL A 163 1.68 -5.48 -13.22
CA VAL A 163 1.16 -5.30 -14.57
C VAL A 163 0.19 -6.43 -14.91
N LYS A 164 0.59 -7.69 -14.74
CA LYS A 164 -0.28 -8.85 -15.00
C LYS A 164 -1.59 -8.79 -14.21
N THR A 165 -1.53 -8.37 -12.96
CA THR A 165 -2.72 -8.28 -12.10
C THR A 165 -3.60 -7.10 -12.50
N ALA A 166 -3.00 -5.94 -12.80
CA ALA A 166 -3.70 -4.76 -13.31
C ALA A 166 -4.39 -5.05 -14.65
N SER A 167 -3.71 -5.74 -15.58
CA SER A 167 -4.27 -6.15 -16.87
C SER A 167 -5.43 -7.14 -16.73
N SER A 168 -5.44 -8.00 -15.70
CA SER A 168 -6.59 -8.87 -15.43
C SER A 168 -7.83 -8.14 -14.89
N MET A 169 -7.68 -6.86 -14.53
CA MET A 169 -8.72 -5.99 -13.96
C MET A 169 -8.95 -4.73 -14.80
N MET A 170 -8.59 -4.79 -16.08
CA MET A 170 -8.43 -3.62 -16.93
C MET A 170 -9.73 -2.80 -17.04
N GLU A 171 -10.89 -3.45 -17.18
CA GLU A 171 -12.19 -2.76 -17.29
C GLU A 171 -12.51 -1.79 -16.12
N GLU A 172 -12.07 -2.07 -14.89
CA GLU A 172 -12.44 -1.27 -13.71
C GLU A 172 -11.45 -0.13 -13.39
N VAL A 173 -10.20 -0.27 -13.83
CA VAL A 173 -9.08 0.55 -13.32
C VAL A 173 -8.47 1.44 -14.40
N PHE A 174 -8.67 1.08 -15.66
CA PHE A 174 -7.90 1.59 -16.77
C PHE A 174 -8.21 3.05 -17.09
N LEU A 175 -9.47 3.47 -17.02
CA LEU A 175 -9.84 4.90 -17.19
C LEU A 175 -9.04 5.82 -16.24
N VAL A 176 -8.93 5.44 -14.97
CA VAL A 176 -8.22 6.24 -13.95
C VAL A 176 -6.72 6.34 -14.27
N VAL A 177 -6.14 5.25 -14.77
CA VAL A 177 -4.71 5.22 -15.13
C VAL A 177 -4.46 6.02 -16.40
N VAL A 178 -5.25 5.80 -17.46
CA VAL A 178 -5.12 6.51 -18.75
C VAL A 178 -5.27 8.01 -18.55
N GLU A 179 -6.30 8.45 -17.82
CA GLU A 179 -6.48 9.87 -17.47
C GLU A 179 -5.24 10.43 -16.77
N SER A 180 -4.65 9.66 -15.85
CA SER A 180 -3.49 10.08 -15.09
C SER A 180 -2.22 10.23 -15.95
N VAL A 181 -2.03 9.34 -16.92
CA VAL A 181 -0.89 9.31 -17.85
C VAL A 181 -0.99 10.47 -18.83
N GLU A 182 -2.15 10.63 -19.48
CA GLU A 182 -2.39 11.72 -20.44
C GLU A 182 -2.26 13.10 -19.78
N LYS A 183 -2.81 13.25 -18.57
CA LYS A 183 -2.67 14.48 -17.79
C LYS A 183 -1.22 14.79 -17.43
N ASN A 184 -0.44 13.78 -17.04
CA ASN A 184 0.96 13.96 -16.69
C ASN A 184 1.79 14.40 -17.91
N LEU A 185 1.64 13.73 -19.06
CA LEU A 185 2.36 14.10 -20.30
C LEU A 185 2.11 15.56 -20.70
N LYS A 186 0.86 16.01 -20.55
CA LYS A 186 0.45 17.37 -20.88
C LYS A 186 1.05 18.43 -19.95
N TRP A 187 1.07 18.20 -18.63
CA TRP A 187 1.30 19.27 -17.65
C TRP A 187 2.51 19.10 -16.74
N HIS A 188 3.10 17.91 -16.63
CA HIS A 188 4.23 17.70 -15.72
C HIS A 188 5.45 18.50 -16.20
N TRP A 189 6.20 19.12 -15.29
CA TRP A 189 7.28 20.05 -15.66
C TRP A 189 8.63 19.36 -15.95
N SER A 190 8.84 18.14 -15.44
CA SER A 190 10.10 17.41 -15.60
C SER A 190 10.08 16.48 -16.82
N ASP A 191 11.00 16.69 -17.76
CA ASP A 191 11.15 15.86 -18.96
C ASP A 191 11.45 14.40 -18.63
N SER A 192 12.26 14.14 -17.61
CA SER A 192 12.57 12.78 -17.17
C SER A 192 11.35 12.03 -16.64
N VAL A 193 10.36 12.74 -16.08
CA VAL A 193 9.08 12.13 -15.67
C VAL A 193 8.25 11.86 -16.91
N LYS A 194 8.13 12.82 -17.83
CA LYS A 194 7.40 12.62 -19.09
C LYS A 194 7.92 11.42 -19.88
N GLN A 195 9.24 11.25 -19.98
CA GLN A 195 9.84 10.08 -20.65
C GLN A 195 9.42 8.75 -20.01
N LEU A 196 9.37 8.68 -18.67
CA LEU A 196 8.88 7.48 -17.99
C LEU A 196 7.37 7.30 -18.18
N THR A 197 6.62 8.40 -18.23
CA THR A 197 5.18 8.38 -18.51
C THR A 197 4.88 7.91 -19.95
N GLU A 198 5.68 8.30 -20.94
CA GLU A 198 5.60 7.78 -22.31
C GLU A 198 5.83 6.26 -22.33
N ASN A 199 6.84 5.76 -21.63
CA ASN A 199 7.08 4.30 -21.56
C ASN A 199 5.88 3.55 -20.95
N VAL A 200 5.29 4.09 -19.89
CA VAL A 200 4.09 3.51 -19.27
C VAL A 200 2.89 3.60 -20.21
N LYS A 201 2.71 4.72 -20.92
CA LYS A 201 1.68 4.90 -21.94
C LYS A 201 1.77 3.82 -23.01
N THR A 202 2.94 3.65 -23.63
CA THR A 202 3.14 2.65 -24.68
C THR A 202 2.81 1.24 -24.20
N MET A 203 3.23 0.88 -22.98
CA MET A 203 2.91 -0.44 -22.43
C MET A 203 1.39 -0.64 -22.20
N ILE A 204 0.70 0.40 -21.74
CA ILE A 204 -0.76 0.35 -21.53
C ILE A 204 -1.48 0.23 -22.88
N GLU A 205 -1.09 1.03 -23.87
CA GLU A 205 -1.62 0.97 -25.25
C GLU A 205 -1.39 -0.40 -25.90
N GLU A 206 -0.19 -0.99 -25.73
CA GLU A 206 0.13 -2.33 -26.25
C GLU A 206 -0.68 -3.44 -25.59
N THR A 207 -1.19 -3.22 -24.37
CA THR A 207 -1.95 -4.26 -23.67
C THR A 207 -3.37 -4.40 -24.20
N ASP A 208 -4.04 -3.28 -24.47
CA ASP A 208 -5.39 -3.26 -25.09
C ASP A 208 -5.62 -1.90 -25.80
N PRO A 209 -5.35 -1.83 -27.12
CA PRO A 209 -5.51 -0.60 -27.88
C PRO A 209 -6.96 -0.11 -27.93
N ASP A 210 -7.92 -1.02 -28.09
CA ASP A 210 -9.34 -0.68 -28.26
C ASP A 210 -9.90 -0.07 -26.95
N LEU A 211 -9.49 -0.62 -25.81
CA LEU A 211 -9.85 -0.08 -24.50
C LEU A 211 -9.18 1.28 -24.23
N TYR A 212 -7.96 1.48 -24.72
CA TYR A 212 -7.25 2.78 -24.63
C TYR A 212 -8.00 3.87 -25.37
N ASP A 213 -8.34 3.61 -26.62
CA ASP A 213 -9.09 4.55 -27.45
C ASP A 213 -10.47 4.84 -26.83
N SER A 214 -11.17 3.82 -26.34
CA SER A 214 -12.45 4.00 -25.64
C SER A 214 -12.32 4.91 -24.41
N CYS A 215 -11.25 4.77 -23.62
CA CYS A 215 -11.00 5.64 -22.47
C CYS A 215 -10.67 7.07 -22.89
N LEU A 216 -9.94 7.27 -23.98
CA LEU A 216 -9.68 8.61 -24.51
C LEU A 216 -10.97 9.32 -24.93
N GLU A 217 -11.89 8.60 -25.58
CA GLU A 217 -13.22 9.12 -25.92
C GLU A 217 -14.00 9.51 -24.67
N GLU A 218 -14.06 8.64 -23.65
CA GLU A 218 -14.73 8.94 -22.38
C GLU A 218 -14.13 10.16 -21.67
N ILE A 219 -12.80 10.29 -21.63
CA ILE A 219 -12.11 11.45 -21.05
C ILE A 219 -12.46 12.72 -21.83
N ALA A 220 -12.49 12.66 -23.16
CA ALA A 220 -12.86 13.80 -24.00
C ALA A 220 -14.32 14.24 -23.79
N HIS A 221 -15.24 13.29 -23.57
CA HIS A 221 -16.64 13.56 -23.31
C HIS A 221 -16.92 14.03 -21.86
N GLY A 222 -16.16 13.56 -20.88
CA GLY A 222 -16.31 13.93 -19.46
C GLY A 222 -15.82 15.34 -19.10
N VAL A 223 -15.01 15.98 -19.95
CA VAL A 223 -14.54 17.37 -19.77
C VAL A 223 -15.64 18.41 -20.12
N VAL A 224 -16.79 17.96 -20.63
CA VAL A 224 -17.90 18.83 -21.10
C VAL A 224 -19.08 18.91 -20.10
N SER A 225 -19.01 18.28 -18.93
CA SER A 225 -20.07 18.37 -17.89
C SER A 225 -19.66 19.17 -16.65
#